data_AF-A0A7R9VYC5-F1
#
_entry.id   AF-A0A7R9VYC5-F1
#
_cell.length_a   1.000
_cell.length_b   1.000
_cell.length_c   1.000
_cell.angle_alpha   90.00
_cell.angle_beta   90.00
_cell.angle_gamma   90.00
#
_symmetry.space_group_name_H-M   'P 1'
#
loop_
_entity.id
_entity.type
_entity.pdbx_description
1 polymer ?
#
loop_
_entity_poly.entity_id
_entity_poly.type
_entity_poly.pdbx_seq_one_letter_code
_entity_poly.pdbx_strand_id
1 'polypeptide(L)'
;YVDTVVEAMAARSSSSSPAAAEEVEDGSSGEAGGAGGGDAARRSRTRSRSAKRAVVKDLRASFKQVWTKALDLELAEEWKESEDRLCNWSRKRLESEGVALFGLLAARDGSLYRDEVLRMYVPGQGTLLPY
;
A
#
# COMPACT_ATOMS: atom_id res chain seq x y z
N TYR A 1 11.95 -12.66 -2.03
CA TYR A 1 10.62 -12.06 -1.77
C TYR A 1 10.40 -10.82 -2.61
N VAL A 2 11.32 -9.84 -2.57
CA VAL A 2 11.31 -8.70 -3.53
C VAL A 2 11.41 -9.21 -4.97
N ASP A 3 12.27 -10.20 -5.23
CA ASP A 3 12.46 -10.77 -6.57
C ASP A 3 11.20 -11.41 -7.16
N THR A 4 10.39 -12.09 -6.36
CA THR A 4 9.14 -12.73 -6.81
C THR A 4 8.04 -11.71 -7.13
N VAL A 5 8.01 -10.59 -6.40
CA VAL A 5 7.08 -9.49 -6.67
C VAL A 5 7.52 -8.71 -7.91
N VAL A 6 8.83 -8.51 -8.08
CA VAL A 6 9.42 -7.89 -9.28
C VAL A 6 9.23 -8.76 -10.52
N GLU A 7 9.38 -10.08 -10.42
CA GLU A 7 9.05 -11.04 -11.50
C GLU A 7 7.56 -10.98 -11.88
N ALA A 8 6.66 -10.95 -10.90
CA ALA A 8 5.22 -10.81 -11.16
C ALA A 8 4.87 -9.45 -11.80
N MET A 9 5.62 -8.38 -11.49
CA MET A 9 5.51 -7.07 -12.15
C MET A 9 6.04 -7.09 -13.58
N ALA A 10 7.17 -7.76 -13.82
CA ALA A 10 7.75 -7.91 -15.15
C ALA A 10 6.83 -8.72 -16.07
N ALA A 11 6.21 -9.79 -15.56
CA ALA A 11 5.25 -10.63 -16.30
C ALA A 11 3.92 -9.91 -16.64
N ARG A 12 3.47 -8.97 -15.79
CA ARG A 12 2.28 -8.13 -16.09
C ARG A 12 2.59 -6.96 -17.02
N SER A 13 3.83 -6.45 -17.01
CA SER A 13 4.26 -5.42 -17.97
C SER A 13 4.46 -6.01 -19.37
N SER A 14 5.00 -7.24 -19.49
CA SER A 14 5.21 -7.90 -20.78
C SER A 14 3.91 -8.31 -21.49
N SER A 15 2.84 -8.56 -20.73
CA SER A 15 1.49 -8.86 -21.25
C SER A 15 0.65 -7.62 -21.60
N SER A 16 1.15 -6.41 -21.32
CA SER A 16 0.48 -5.14 -21.67
C SER A 16 1.31 -4.27 -22.63
N SER A 17 2.15 -4.89 -23.46
CA SER A 17 2.84 -4.18 -24.52
C SER A 17 1.87 -3.87 -25.68
N PRO A 18 1.62 -2.60 -26.06
CA PRO A 18 0.74 -2.24 -27.17
C PRO A 18 1.50 -2.35 -28.51
N ALA A 19 2.12 -3.51 -28.76
CA ALA A 19 2.93 -3.77 -29.94
C ALA A 19 2.24 -4.82 -30.83
N ALA A 20 1.11 -4.43 -31.42
CA ALA A 20 0.54 -5.03 -32.63
C ALA A 20 -0.64 -4.14 -33.09
N ALA A 21 -0.37 -2.87 -33.38
CA ALA A 21 -1.21 -2.15 -34.33
C ALA A 21 -0.67 -2.52 -35.71
N GLU A 22 -1.19 -3.61 -36.29
CA GLU A 22 -1.01 -3.83 -37.72
C GLU A 22 -1.56 -2.63 -38.48
N GLU A 23 -0.75 -2.11 -39.39
CA GLU A 23 -1.11 -1.06 -40.32
C GLU A 23 -2.21 -1.59 -41.25
N VAL A 24 -3.42 -1.08 -41.09
CA VAL A 24 -4.48 -1.25 -42.09
C VAL A 24 -4.21 -0.20 -43.17
N GLU A 25 -3.58 -0.62 -44.26
CA GLU A 25 -3.60 0.14 -45.51
C GLU A 25 -5.05 0.19 -46.05
N ASP A 26 -5.72 1.31 -45.82
CA ASP A 26 -7.02 1.59 -46.44
C ASP A 26 -6.79 2.36 -47.74
N GLY A 27 -6.76 1.62 -48.85
CA GLY A 27 -6.78 2.19 -50.19
C GLY A 27 -8.15 2.81 -50.47
N SER A 28 -8.22 4.14 -50.51
CA SER A 28 -9.41 4.85 -50.95
C SER A 28 -9.07 5.92 -51.98
N SER A 29 -9.34 5.59 -53.25
CA SER A 29 -9.59 6.55 -54.31
C SER A 29 -10.97 7.19 -54.07
N GLY A 30 -11.01 8.51 -53.89
CA GLY A 30 -12.27 9.23 -53.69
C GLY A 30 -12.05 10.73 -53.55
N GLU A 31 -12.23 11.44 -54.65
CA GLU A 31 -12.15 12.90 -54.75
C GLU A 31 -13.34 13.61 -54.08
N ALA A 32 -13.08 14.87 -53.70
CA ALA A 32 -14.02 15.97 -53.43
C ALA A 32 -14.74 16.07 -52.07
N GLY A 33 -14.26 17.02 -51.26
CA GLY A 33 -15.05 18.21 -50.87
C GLY A 33 -15.90 18.13 -49.62
N GLY A 34 -15.45 18.74 -48.53
CA GLY A 34 -16.32 19.05 -47.38
C GLY A 34 -15.58 19.60 -46.17
N ALA A 35 -15.65 20.91 -45.97
CA ALA A 35 -15.06 21.61 -44.84
C ALA A 35 -15.54 21.07 -43.48
N GLY A 36 -14.62 20.50 -42.68
CA GLY A 36 -14.91 19.99 -41.34
C GLY A 36 -13.68 19.56 -40.54
N GLY A 37 -12.50 20.15 -40.78
CA GLY A 37 -11.21 19.66 -40.28
C GLY A 37 -10.86 19.96 -38.81
N GLY A 38 -11.68 20.72 -38.08
CA GLY A 38 -11.34 21.20 -36.72
C GLY A 38 -11.68 20.22 -35.59
N ASP A 39 -12.72 19.41 -35.75
CA ASP A 39 -13.32 18.65 -34.63
C ASP A 39 -12.70 17.25 -34.46
N ALA A 40 -12.31 16.58 -35.54
CA ALA A 40 -11.64 15.28 -35.49
C ALA A 40 -10.25 15.35 -34.81
N ALA A 41 -9.45 16.37 -35.12
CA ALA A 41 -8.14 16.59 -34.51
C ALA A 41 -8.23 17.03 -33.03
N ARG A 42 -9.27 17.80 -32.65
CA ARG A 42 -9.57 18.14 -31.25
C ARG A 42 -10.08 16.94 -30.45
N ARG A 43 -10.95 16.10 -31.03
CA ARG A 43 -11.44 14.86 -30.41
C ARG A 43 -10.31 13.84 -30.24
N SER A 44 -9.41 13.71 -31.21
CA SER A 44 -8.24 12.83 -31.14
C SER A 44 -7.23 13.26 -30.04
N ARG A 45 -6.91 14.57 -29.94
CA ARG A 45 -6.08 15.11 -28.84
C ARG A 45 -6.73 14.99 -27.45
N THR A 46 -8.06 15.06 -27.37
CA THR A 46 -8.78 14.92 -26.10
C THR A 46 -8.88 13.46 -25.68
N ARG A 47 -9.16 12.54 -26.62
CA ARG A 47 -9.20 11.08 -26.37
C ARG A 47 -7.84 10.51 -25.96
N SER A 48 -6.75 10.94 -26.59
CA SER A 48 -5.39 10.52 -26.21
C SER A 48 -4.96 11.03 -24.81
N ARG A 49 -5.38 12.24 -24.41
CA ARG A 49 -5.16 12.75 -23.04
C ARG A 49 -5.99 11.99 -22.02
N SER A 50 -7.24 11.65 -22.34
CA SER A 50 -8.11 10.83 -21.48
C SER A 50 -7.58 9.40 -21.32
N ALA A 51 -7.09 8.79 -22.39
CA ALA A 51 -6.44 7.47 -22.36
C ALA A 51 -5.19 7.48 -21.48
N LYS A 52 -4.31 8.47 -21.63
CA LYS A 52 -3.12 8.64 -20.75
C LYS A 52 -3.51 8.80 -19.28
N ARG A 53 -4.58 9.55 -18.98
CA ARG A 53 -5.10 9.70 -17.61
C ARG A 53 -5.69 8.40 -17.06
N ALA A 54 -6.34 7.59 -17.90
CA ALA A 54 -6.85 6.28 -17.50
C ALA A 54 -5.68 5.35 -17.13
N VAL A 55 -4.68 5.23 -18.00
CA VAL A 55 -3.47 4.41 -17.76
C VAL A 55 -2.75 4.84 -16.47
N VAL A 56 -2.60 6.15 -16.22
CA VAL A 56 -1.97 6.64 -14.99
C VAL A 56 -2.79 6.30 -13.74
N LYS A 57 -4.14 6.35 -13.82
CA LYS A 57 -5.01 5.93 -12.72
C LYS A 57 -4.88 4.43 -12.46
N ASP A 58 -4.86 3.63 -13.52
CA ASP A 58 -4.76 2.18 -13.43
C ASP A 58 -3.40 1.76 -12.86
N LEU A 59 -2.31 2.41 -13.30
CA LEU A 59 -0.96 2.20 -12.76
C LEU A 59 -0.87 2.62 -11.29
N ARG A 60 -1.49 3.73 -10.90
CA ARG A 60 -1.55 4.14 -9.50
C ARG A 60 -2.35 3.14 -8.66
N ALA A 61 -3.46 2.62 -9.18
CA ALA A 61 -4.29 1.65 -8.50
C ALA A 61 -3.53 0.32 -8.32
N SER A 62 -2.84 -0.15 -9.35
CA SER A 62 -2.04 -1.37 -9.28
C SER A 62 -0.84 -1.21 -8.33
N PHE A 63 -0.15 -0.07 -8.38
CA PHE A 63 0.92 0.26 -7.44
C PHE A 63 0.41 0.21 -5.99
N LYS A 64 -0.70 0.91 -5.71
CA LYS A 64 -1.32 0.89 -4.38
C LYS A 64 -1.66 -0.54 -3.95
N GLN A 65 -2.29 -1.31 -4.83
CA GLN A 65 -2.71 -2.67 -4.51
C GLN A 65 -1.51 -3.57 -4.16
N VAL A 66 -0.40 -3.45 -4.88
CA VAL A 66 0.80 -4.24 -4.57
C VAL A 66 1.34 -3.89 -3.19
N TRP A 67 1.55 -2.60 -2.91
CA TRP A 67 2.15 -2.20 -1.65
C TRP A 67 1.23 -2.44 -0.46
N THR A 68 -0.08 -2.27 -0.63
CA THR A 68 -1.04 -2.68 0.41
C THR A 68 -0.91 -4.17 0.69
N LYS A 69 -0.87 -5.02 -0.34
CA LYS A 69 -0.68 -6.47 -0.13
C LYS A 69 0.66 -6.81 0.51
N ALA A 70 1.74 -6.12 0.14
CA ALA A 70 3.05 -6.33 0.75
C ALA A 70 3.01 -5.99 2.25
N LEU A 71 2.44 -4.84 2.61
CA LEU A 71 2.26 -4.43 4.00
C LEU A 71 1.35 -5.38 4.78
N ASP A 72 0.27 -5.87 4.16
CA ASP A 72 -0.62 -6.84 4.79
C ASP A 72 0.11 -8.15 5.11
N LEU A 73 1.02 -8.59 4.23
CA LEU A 73 1.82 -9.79 4.43
C LEU A 73 2.90 -9.59 5.51
N GLU A 74 3.63 -8.48 5.47
CA GLU A 74 4.62 -8.14 6.51
C GLU A 74 3.94 -8.05 7.89
N LEU A 75 2.79 -7.39 7.98
CA LEU A 75 2.03 -7.29 9.23
C LEU A 75 1.55 -8.65 9.72
N ALA A 76 1.09 -9.53 8.81
CA ALA A 76 0.66 -10.88 9.19
C ALA A 76 1.82 -11.73 9.73
N GLU A 77 3.01 -11.61 9.13
CA GLU A 77 4.22 -12.30 9.59
C GLU A 77 4.67 -11.78 10.95
N GLU A 78 4.78 -10.45 11.11
CA GLU A 78 5.15 -9.81 12.38
C GLU A 78 4.18 -10.14 13.51
N TRP A 79 2.86 -10.16 13.21
CA TRP A 79 1.82 -10.53 14.16
C TRP A 79 2.01 -11.97 14.63
N LYS A 80 2.16 -12.90 13.68
CA LYS A 80 2.35 -14.31 13.98
C LYS A 80 3.59 -14.55 14.81
N GLU A 81 4.72 -13.94 14.45
CA GLU A 81 5.94 -14.04 15.24
C GLU A 81 5.76 -13.48 16.66
N SER A 82 5.08 -12.35 16.80
CA SER A 82 4.78 -11.74 18.09
C SER A 82 3.92 -12.66 18.96
N GLU A 83 2.89 -13.26 18.37
CA GLU A 83 2.00 -14.21 19.04
C GLU A 83 2.75 -15.49 19.45
N ASP A 84 3.57 -16.04 18.55
CA ASP A 84 4.40 -17.21 18.83
C ASP A 84 5.37 -16.95 19.98
N ARG A 85 5.99 -15.75 20.06
CA ARG A 85 6.83 -15.34 21.19
C ARG A 85 6.03 -15.29 22.48
N LEU A 86 4.89 -14.61 22.49
CA LEU A 86 4.07 -14.43 23.69
C LEU A 86 3.50 -15.75 24.23
N CYS A 87 3.14 -16.68 23.35
CA CYS A 87 2.56 -17.96 23.72
C CYS A 87 3.60 -19.01 24.12
N ASN A 88 4.74 -19.08 23.41
CA ASN A 88 5.69 -20.19 23.57
C ASN A 88 6.91 -19.84 24.42
N TRP A 89 7.24 -18.56 24.61
CA TRP A 89 8.42 -18.19 25.40
C TRP A 89 8.11 -18.13 26.89
N SER A 90 9.13 -18.49 27.69
CA SER A 90 9.03 -18.35 29.13
C SER A 90 9.04 -16.88 29.54
N ARG A 91 8.36 -16.55 30.65
CA ARG A 91 8.34 -15.18 31.22
C ARG A 91 9.74 -14.57 31.36
N LYS A 92 10.71 -15.34 31.89
CA LYS A 92 12.10 -14.86 32.08
C LYS A 92 12.74 -14.42 30.76
N ARG A 93 12.47 -15.15 29.69
CA ARG A 93 12.99 -14.84 28.36
C ARG A 93 12.32 -13.59 27.79
N LEU A 94 10.99 -13.49 27.92
CA LEU A 94 10.23 -12.31 27.49
C LEU A 94 10.70 -11.04 28.20
N GLU A 95 11.02 -11.13 29.49
CA GLU A 95 11.60 -10.03 30.28
C GLU A 95 13.00 -9.64 29.80
N SER A 96 13.89 -10.61 29.59
CA SER A 96 15.27 -10.33 29.16
C SER A 96 15.38 -9.76 27.76
N GLU A 97 14.48 -10.17 26.85
CA GLU A 97 14.44 -9.66 25.48
C GLU A 97 13.63 -8.35 25.37
N GLY A 98 12.97 -7.90 26.44
CA GLY A 98 12.18 -6.67 26.45
C GLY A 98 10.89 -6.73 25.64
N VAL A 99 10.39 -7.94 25.35
CA VAL A 99 9.17 -8.16 24.55
C VAL A 99 7.91 -7.85 25.37
N ALA A 100 7.96 -8.13 26.68
CA ALA A 100 6.84 -7.86 27.59
C ALA A 100 7.34 -7.34 28.94
N LEU A 101 6.54 -6.45 29.54
CA LEU A 101 6.77 -5.92 30.87
C LEU A 101 5.75 -6.54 31.84
N PHE A 102 6.21 -6.96 33.02
CA PHE A 102 5.39 -7.61 34.02
C PHE A 102 5.44 -6.87 35.35
N GLY A 103 4.41 -7.07 36.17
CA GLY A 103 4.36 -6.54 37.53
C GLY A 103 4.28 -5.02 37.62
N LEU A 104 3.85 -4.33 36.57
CA LEU A 104 3.64 -2.90 36.58
C LEU A 104 2.30 -2.54 37.23
N LEU A 105 2.25 -1.39 37.90
CA LEU A 105 1.03 -0.76 38.38
C LEU A 105 0.57 0.30 37.37
N ALA A 106 -0.72 0.34 37.08
CA ALA A 106 -1.32 1.34 36.22
C ALA A 106 -2.08 2.38 37.05
N ALA A 107 -1.90 3.67 36.75
CA ALA A 107 -2.76 4.73 37.24
C ALA A 107 -3.25 5.58 36.06
N ARG A 108 -4.48 6.09 36.16
CA ARG A 108 -5.05 6.99 35.16
C ARG A 108 -4.33 8.33 35.17
N ASP A 109 -3.98 8.82 33.98
CA ASP A 109 -3.21 10.03 33.73
C ASP A 109 -3.95 10.94 32.72
N GLY A 110 -5.27 11.05 32.92
CA GLY A 110 -6.15 11.87 32.08
C GLY A 110 -6.66 11.14 30.84
N SER A 111 -6.91 11.92 29.78
CA SER A 111 -7.48 11.44 28.53
C SER A 111 -6.98 12.26 27.34
N LEU A 112 -6.78 11.62 26.20
CA LEU A 112 -6.34 12.23 24.96
C LEU A 112 -7.23 11.74 23.80
N TYR A 113 -7.79 12.66 23.01
CA TYR A 113 -8.67 12.32 21.87
C TYR A 113 -9.83 11.35 22.17
N ARG A 114 -10.39 11.42 23.39
CA ARG A 114 -11.44 10.53 23.93
C ARG A 114 -10.97 9.15 24.40
N ASP A 115 -9.68 8.90 24.37
CA ASP A 115 -9.07 7.70 24.96
C ASP A 115 -8.52 8.01 26.36
N GLU A 116 -8.58 7.04 27.26
CA GLU A 116 -7.98 7.17 28.59
C GLU A 116 -6.48 6.89 28.52
N VAL A 117 -5.69 7.78 29.12
CA VAL A 117 -4.23 7.59 29.21
C VAL A 117 -3.92 6.94 30.55
N LEU A 118 -3.16 5.84 30.51
CA LEU A 118 -2.66 5.15 31.69
C LEU A 118 -1.15 5.33 31.78
N ARG A 119 -0.66 5.73 32.95
CA ARG A 119 0.76 5.72 33.27
C ARG A 119 1.09 4.47 34.07
N MET A 120 2.16 3.79 33.66
CA MET A 120 2.62 2.55 34.27
C MET A 120 3.85 2.81 35.16
N TYR A 121 3.92 2.13 36.31
CA TYR A 121 4.98 2.31 37.31
C TYR A 121 5.54 0.96 37.77
N VAL A 122 6.84 0.94 38.11
CA VAL A 122 7.49 -0.24 38.71
C VAL A 122 7.28 -0.19 40.23
N PRO A 123 6.68 -1.21 40.85
CA PRO A 123 6.50 -1.27 42.30
C PRO A 123 7.83 -1.10 43.04
N GLY A 124 7.86 -0.26 44.07
CA GLY A 124 9.04 -0.07 44.93
C GLY A 124 10.17 0.77 44.33
N GLN A 125 10.11 1.13 43.04
CA GLN A 125 10.97 2.16 42.48
C GLN A 125 10.23 3.50 42.62
N GLY A 126 10.61 4.25 43.65
CA GLY A 126 9.94 5.49 44.05
C GLY A 126 9.77 6.48 42.90
N THR A 127 8.59 6.44 42.28
CA THR A 127 8.03 7.57 41.54
C THR A 127 6.62 7.76 42.08
N LEU A 128 6.51 8.85 42.82
CA LEU A 128 5.37 9.28 43.60
C LEU A 128 4.10 9.33 42.74
N LEU A 129 3.01 8.81 43.28
CA LEU A 129 1.67 9.14 42.84
C LEU A 129 1.54 10.69 42.82
N PRO A 130 1.05 11.32 41.74
CA PRO A 130 0.63 12.70 41.84
C PRO A 130 -0.57 12.78 42.80
N TYR A 131 -0.49 13.73 43.74
CA TYR A 131 -1.57 14.08 44.67
C TYR A 131 -2.86 14.45 43.94
#